data_AF-A0A952H509-F1
#
_entry.id   AF-A0A952H509-F1
#
_cell.length_a   1.000
_cell.length_b   1.000
_cell.length_c   1.000
_cell.angle_alpha   90.00
_cell.angle_beta   90.00
_cell.angle_gamma   90.00
#
_symmetry.space_group_name_H-M   'P 1'
#
loop_
_entity.id
_entity.type
_entity.pdbx_description
1 polymer ?
#
loop_
_entity_poly.entity_id
_entity_poly.type
_entity_poly.pdbx_seq_one_letter_code
_entity_poly.pdbx_strand_id
1 'polypeptide(L)'
;MNTAPYSQLLLAFWRERDREAPWGRRALFGITVLGLALGLYLVPQMARFLLAGSAALTLMSLWMAIIGSLMRQNHPHVARFVPGHLRRMVASALAAWALLSLASAVLLWLFLPPLPSLALLLLGAAALLAFLGWALREWQLWLLVSIGPVLFFGGGLDRKLAPLGATLRELWLGQPLLVLAFGLLALGWSVTRLFGNGDAAHRDTYARFDRMRRAAEDSMRGKYAGATAFGRVGEWLGRPFELAVSGWQRHAVMRAEPTLKSVMRRAEIVLHGRQHWLYQALGTLLALGIAALSFTLAFALAGQGLQDNWTKGAYGMAIGLASMGFNPSFGLPNMLWHSRREQALMRLLPGMPQGAALNRAVAWMQLRHALCALVLMTAGLAWLAWAAGEPALLCFAFSALPLCTGWVLRVPARIKAPGAGTTFVPVVAFIGMGWGMYTLHQLLHTPLVWLAGLGIAASAALGAWRWRALMIAPTALPAGRLG
;
A
#
# COMPACT_ATOMS: atom_id res chain seq x y z
N MET A 1 33.46 -23.58 -13.21
CA MET A 1 31.98 -23.56 -13.04
C MET A 1 31.38 -22.70 -14.14
N ASN A 2 30.37 -23.19 -14.86
CA ASN A 2 29.71 -22.41 -15.89
C ASN A 2 28.76 -21.38 -15.21
N THR A 3 29.11 -20.09 -15.22
CA THR A 3 28.39 -19.02 -14.49
C THR A 3 27.19 -18.46 -15.27
N ALA A 4 27.15 -18.67 -16.59
CA ALA A 4 26.07 -18.26 -17.48
C ALA A 4 24.63 -18.62 -17.02
N PRO A 5 24.34 -19.83 -16.52
CA PRO A 5 22.99 -20.16 -16.04
C PRO A 5 22.58 -19.35 -14.79
N TYR A 6 23.51 -19.06 -13.88
CA TYR A 6 23.22 -18.28 -12.68
C TYR A 6 22.91 -16.82 -13.01
N SER A 7 23.67 -16.23 -13.94
CA SER A 7 23.43 -14.86 -14.37
C SER A 7 22.09 -14.71 -15.10
N GLN A 8 21.68 -15.67 -15.92
CA GLN A 8 20.38 -15.65 -16.58
C GLN A 8 19.21 -15.68 -15.58
N LEU A 9 19.30 -16.52 -14.53
CA LEU A 9 18.26 -16.62 -13.48
C LEU A 9 18.14 -15.31 -12.69
N LEU A 10 19.26 -14.71 -12.29
CA LEU A 10 19.28 -13.46 -11.50
C LEU A 10 18.88 -12.24 -12.35
N LEU A 11 19.24 -12.21 -13.63
CA LEU A 11 18.90 -11.12 -14.53
C LEU A 11 17.47 -11.19 -15.07
N ALA A 12 16.79 -12.33 -14.93
CA ALA A 12 15.41 -12.50 -15.38
C ALA A 12 14.48 -11.42 -14.81
N PHE A 13 14.63 -11.06 -13.53
CA PHE A 13 13.86 -9.96 -12.92
C PHE A 13 14.01 -8.64 -13.69
N TRP A 14 15.22 -8.32 -14.14
CA TRP A 14 15.49 -7.09 -14.90
C TRP A 14 14.94 -7.17 -16.33
N ARG A 15 14.86 -8.37 -16.91
CA ARG A 15 14.35 -8.62 -18.27
C ARG A 15 12.83 -8.69 -18.34
N GLU A 16 12.20 -9.30 -17.34
CA GLU A 16 10.74 -9.39 -17.18
C GLU A 16 10.13 -8.03 -16.77
N ARG A 17 10.98 -7.08 -16.36
CA ARG A 17 10.52 -5.77 -15.93
C ARG A 17 9.93 -5.01 -17.11
N ASP A 18 8.64 -4.69 -16.97
CA ASP A 18 7.82 -4.00 -17.96
C ASP A 18 8.58 -2.86 -18.66
N ARG A 19 8.83 -3.02 -19.97
CA ARG A 19 9.52 -2.03 -20.81
C ARG A 19 8.62 -0.85 -21.14
N GLU A 20 7.30 -1.02 -21.01
CA GLU A 20 6.30 -0.05 -21.47
C GLU A 20 6.11 1.12 -20.50
N ALA A 21 6.58 1.00 -19.24
CA ALA A 21 6.41 2.03 -18.21
C ALA A 21 7.73 2.45 -17.51
N PRO A 22 8.78 2.90 -18.23
CA PRO A 22 10.07 3.25 -17.64
C PRO A 22 9.97 4.49 -16.73
N TRP A 23 9.09 5.42 -17.05
CA TRP A 23 8.98 6.72 -16.38
C TRP A 23 8.49 6.63 -14.94
N GLY A 24 7.53 5.75 -14.64
CA GLY A 24 7.03 5.61 -13.27
C GLY A 24 8.13 5.17 -12.29
N ARG A 25 9.05 4.32 -12.75
CA ARG A 25 10.19 3.86 -11.95
C ARG A 25 11.24 4.94 -11.80
N ARG A 26 11.57 5.64 -12.89
CA ARG A 26 12.49 6.79 -12.85
C ARG A 26 11.96 7.88 -11.93
N ALA A 27 10.66 8.14 -11.95
CA ALA A 27 10.00 9.08 -11.06
C ALA A 27 10.07 8.61 -9.60
N LEU A 28 9.75 7.34 -9.30
CA LEU A 28 9.87 6.80 -7.95
C LEU A 28 11.31 6.91 -7.45
N PHE A 29 12.29 6.50 -8.26
CA PHE A 29 13.71 6.63 -7.95
C PHE A 29 14.11 8.09 -7.70
N GLY A 30 13.71 9.00 -8.59
CA GLY A 30 13.95 10.43 -8.46
C GLY A 30 13.35 11.01 -7.18
N ILE A 31 12.13 10.62 -6.82
CA ILE A 31 11.46 11.02 -5.57
C ILE A 31 12.22 10.46 -4.36
N THR A 32 12.66 9.20 -4.40
CA THR A 32 13.45 8.60 -3.31
C THR A 32 14.78 9.33 -3.14
N VAL A 33 15.49 9.63 -4.23
CA VAL A 33 16.75 10.37 -4.20
C VAL A 33 16.55 11.79 -3.71
N LEU A 34 15.51 12.49 -4.18
CA LEU A 34 15.19 13.85 -3.76
C LEU A 34 14.75 13.91 -2.29
N GLY A 35 13.93 12.95 -1.85
CA GLY A 35 13.52 12.83 -0.45
C GLY A 35 14.70 12.52 0.46
N LEU A 36 15.63 11.67 0.02
CA LEU A 36 16.89 11.43 0.72
C LEU A 36 17.71 12.73 0.80
N ALA A 37 17.98 13.39 -0.33
CA ALA A 37 18.74 14.64 -0.37
C ALA A 37 18.14 15.73 0.54
N LEU A 38 16.81 15.88 0.53
CA LEU A 38 16.09 16.79 1.40
C LEU A 38 16.25 16.40 2.88
N GLY A 39 16.13 15.11 3.21
CA GLY A 39 16.39 14.61 4.57
C GLY A 39 17.81 14.90 5.05
N LEU A 40 18.81 14.75 4.18
CA LEU A 40 20.21 15.11 4.48
C LEU A 40 20.38 16.61 4.71
N TYR A 41 19.69 17.44 3.93
CA TYR A 41 19.73 18.90 4.06
C TYR A 41 19.06 19.39 5.34
N LEU A 42 17.88 18.85 5.68
CA LEU A 42 17.10 19.27 6.84
C LEU A 42 17.66 18.76 8.17
N VAL A 43 18.26 17.57 8.17
CA VAL A 43 18.75 16.92 9.39
C VAL A 43 20.16 16.36 9.14
N PRO A 44 21.17 17.22 8.91
CA PRO A 44 22.53 16.80 8.54
C PRO A 44 23.19 15.90 9.59
N GLN A 45 22.84 16.05 10.87
CA GLN A 45 23.28 15.17 11.95
C GLN A 45 22.80 13.72 11.77
N MET A 46 21.69 13.50 11.07
CA MET A 46 21.18 12.16 10.72
C MET A 46 21.61 11.71 9.33
N ALA A 47 22.48 12.46 8.64
CA ALA A 47 22.83 12.18 7.26
C ALA A 47 23.38 10.75 7.06
N ARG A 48 24.30 10.34 7.93
CA ARG A 48 24.87 8.99 7.90
C ARG A 48 23.80 7.92 8.14
N PHE A 49 22.87 8.17 9.06
CA PHE A 49 21.76 7.26 9.34
C PHE A 49 20.80 7.11 8.17
N LEU A 50 20.42 8.24 7.55
CA LEU A 50 19.51 8.27 6.42
C LEU A 50 20.13 7.60 5.19
N LEU A 51 21.41 7.87 4.89
CA LEU A 51 22.15 7.22 3.82
C LEU A 51 22.26 5.71 4.07
N ALA A 52 22.70 5.32 5.28
CA ALA A 52 22.90 3.92 5.62
C ALA A 52 21.59 3.12 5.57
N GLY A 53 20.54 3.65 6.19
CA GLY A 53 19.21 3.06 6.20
C GLY A 53 18.62 2.96 4.79
N SER A 54 18.75 4.01 3.97
CA SER A 54 18.23 4.01 2.59
C SER A 54 18.95 3.01 1.70
N ALA A 55 20.28 2.89 1.85
CA ALA A 55 21.04 1.89 1.11
C ALA A 55 20.71 0.47 1.57
N ALA A 56 20.58 0.22 2.88
CA ALA A 56 20.13 -1.07 3.40
C ALA A 56 18.72 -1.43 2.91
N LEU A 57 17.77 -0.49 2.92
CA LEU A 57 16.43 -0.67 2.34
C LEU A 57 16.47 -0.98 0.85
N THR A 58 17.40 -0.38 0.11
CA THR A 58 17.61 -0.66 -1.31
C THR A 58 18.11 -2.11 -1.51
N LEU A 59 19.05 -2.58 -0.69
CA LEU A 59 19.51 -3.97 -0.72
C LEU A 59 18.41 -4.96 -0.35
N MET A 60 17.57 -4.63 0.64
CA MET A 60 16.39 -5.44 0.99
C MET A 60 15.37 -5.48 -0.14
N SER A 61 15.14 -4.35 -0.82
CA SER A 61 14.25 -4.28 -1.98
C SER A 61 14.79 -5.10 -3.16
N LEU A 62 16.12 -5.10 -3.36
CA LEU A 62 16.79 -5.94 -4.34
C LEU A 62 16.64 -7.42 -4.02
N TRP A 63 16.80 -7.81 -2.74
CA TRP A 63 16.55 -9.18 -2.30
C TRP A 63 15.11 -9.61 -2.62
N MET A 64 14.11 -8.79 -2.24
CA MET A 64 12.69 -9.05 -2.51
C MET A 64 12.40 -9.27 -4.00
N ALA A 65 13.03 -8.46 -4.85
CA ALA A 65 12.95 -8.60 -6.30
C ALA A 65 13.55 -9.91 -6.81
N ILE A 66 14.77 -10.26 -6.34
CA ILE A 66 15.47 -11.49 -6.72
C ILE A 66 14.67 -12.72 -6.27
N ILE A 67 14.32 -12.80 -4.98
CA ILE A 67 13.62 -13.97 -4.43
C ILE A 67 12.23 -14.13 -5.03
N GLY A 68 11.49 -13.03 -5.22
CA GLY A 68 10.20 -13.04 -5.91
C GLY A 68 10.32 -13.53 -7.36
N SER A 69 11.43 -13.22 -8.05
CA SER A 69 11.72 -13.75 -9.38
C SER A 69 12.04 -15.25 -9.36
N LEU A 70 12.91 -15.69 -8.46
CA LEU A 70 13.28 -17.11 -8.33
C LEU A 70 12.06 -17.97 -7.96
N MET A 71 11.18 -17.47 -7.08
CA MET A 71 9.95 -18.15 -6.72
C MET A 71 8.98 -18.28 -7.90
N ARG A 72 8.90 -17.27 -8.78
CA ARG A 72 8.10 -17.35 -10.03
C ARG A 72 8.63 -18.42 -10.98
N GLN A 73 9.96 -18.54 -11.09
CA GLN A 73 10.65 -19.53 -11.93
C GLN A 73 10.57 -20.95 -11.35
N ASN A 74 10.29 -21.10 -10.05
CA ASN A 74 10.08 -22.39 -9.40
C ASN A 74 8.70 -22.98 -9.70
N HIS A 75 8.32 -23.11 -10.98
CA HIS A 75 7.05 -23.70 -11.37
C HIS A 75 7.02 -25.19 -10.97
N PRO A 76 5.92 -25.73 -10.40
CA PRO A 76 5.88 -27.11 -9.89
C PRO A 76 6.28 -28.19 -10.91
N HIS A 77 5.84 -28.05 -12.17
CA HIS A 77 6.24 -28.95 -13.25
C HIS A 77 7.74 -28.88 -13.55
N VAL A 78 8.32 -27.68 -13.60
CA VAL A 78 9.75 -27.50 -13.92
C VAL A 78 10.61 -28.03 -12.75
N ALA A 79 10.21 -27.75 -11.52
CA ALA A 79 10.88 -28.25 -10.32
C ALA A 79 10.93 -29.80 -10.27
N ARG A 80 9.88 -30.47 -10.75
CA ARG A 80 9.77 -31.93 -10.76
C ARG A 80 10.46 -32.59 -11.95
N PHE A 81 10.34 -32.00 -13.15
CA PHE A 81 10.74 -32.65 -14.40
C PHE A 81 12.07 -32.18 -14.97
N VAL A 82 12.62 -31.03 -14.53
CA VAL A 82 13.90 -30.52 -15.05
C VAL A 82 15.03 -30.83 -14.06
N PRO A 83 15.95 -31.75 -14.40
CA PRO A 83 17.03 -32.16 -13.51
C PRO A 83 17.91 -30.98 -13.08
N GLY A 84 18.17 -30.85 -11.78
CA GLY A 84 19.05 -29.83 -11.22
C GLY A 84 18.51 -28.41 -11.22
N HIS A 85 17.29 -28.15 -11.74
CA HIS A 85 16.66 -26.82 -11.73
C HIS A 85 16.53 -26.28 -10.30
N LEU A 86 15.93 -27.08 -9.41
CA LEU A 86 15.76 -26.72 -8.00
C LEU A 86 17.09 -26.44 -7.31
N ARG A 87 18.10 -27.30 -7.53
CA ARG A 87 19.43 -27.14 -6.94
C ARG A 87 20.09 -25.84 -7.37
N ARG A 88 19.96 -25.46 -8.64
CA ARG A 88 20.48 -24.18 -9.17
C ARG A 88 19.75 -22.98 -8.57
N MET A 89 18.42 -23.02 -8.48
CA MET A 89 17.64 -21.95 -7.86
C MET A 89 17.99 -21.75 -6.39
N VAL A 90 18.08 -22.84 -5.61
CA VAL A 90 18.47 -22.79 -4.20
C VAL A 90 19.87 -22.23 -4.04
N ALA A 91 20.84 -22.66 -4.86
CA ALA A 91 22.19 -22.12 -4.84
C ALA A 91 22.23 -20.61 -5.17
N SER A 92 21.49 -20.17 -6.19
CA SER A 92 21.35 -18.75 -6.54
C SER A 92 20.74 -17.93 -5.40
N ALA A 93 19.69 -18.46 -4.75
CA ALA A 93 19.02 -17.80 -3.65
C ALA A 93 19.93 -17.65 -2.42
N LEU A 94 20.63 -18.72 -2.04
CA LEU A 94 21.59 -18.70 -0.92
C LEU A 94 22.74 -17.73 -1.18
N ALA A 95 23.30 -17.74 -2.40
CA ALA A 95 24.37 -16.82 -2.77
C ALA A 95 23.91 -15.35 -2.71
N ALA A 96 22.74 -15.04 -3.29
CA ALA A 96 22.17 -13.70 -3.24
C ALA A 96 21.84 -13.25 -1.81
N TRP A 97 21.23 -14.14 -1.00
CA TRP A 97 20.93 -13.89 0.41
C TRP A 97 22.21 -13.58 1.19
N ALA A 98 23.22 -14.44 1.12
CA ALA A 98 24.48 -14.26 1.86
C ALA A 98 25.19 -12.96 1.48
N LEU A 99 25.30 -12.67 0.17
CA LEU A 99 25.94 -11.45 -0.33
C LEU A 99 25.20 -10.18 0.12
N LEU A 100 23.86 -10.15 0.02
CA LEU A 100 23.07 -8.99 0.41
C LEU A 100 22.99 -8.81 1.93
N SER A 101 23.00 -9.89 2.72
CA SER A 101 23.12 -9.82 4.17
C SER A 101 24.47 -9.24 4.59
N LEU A 102 25.58 -9.71 4.00
CA LEU A 102 26.91 -9.18 4.28
C LEU A 102 27.03 -7.71 3.87
N ALA A 103 26.60 -7.37 2.65
CA ALA A 103 26.63 -5.99 2.18
C ALA A 103 25.81 -5.06 3.09
N SER A 104 24.62 -5.49 3.51
CA SER A 104 23.78 -4.70 4.43
C SER A 104 24.45 -4.52 5.80
N ALA A 105 25.04 -5.58 6.35
CA ALA A 105 25.69 -5.55 7.66
C ALA A 105 26.94 -4.67 7.65
N VAL A 106 27.80 -4.80 6.64
CA VAL A 106 29.01 -3.98 6.47
C VAL A 106 28.63 -2.51 6.30
N LEU A 107 27.61 -2.22 5.49
CA LEU A 107 27.14 -0.86 5.26
C LEU A 107 26.61 -0.23 6.55
N LEU A 108 25.75 -0.93 7.29
CA LEU A 108 25.27 -0.43 8.58
C LEU A 108 26.43 -0.24 9.57
N TRP A 109 27.36 -1.19 9.66
CA TRP A 109 28.51 -1.12 10.55
C TRP A 109 29.42 0.08 10.28
N LEU A 110 29.71 0.38 9.01
CA LEU A 110 30.59 1.49 8.61
C LEU A 110 29.95 2.86 8.85
N PHE A 111 28.63 2.99 8.67
CA PHE A 111 27.96 4.30 8.64
C PHE A 111 27.19 4.67 9.91
N LEU A 112 27.03 3.75 10.87
CA LEU A 112 26.22 3.98 12.08
C LEU A 112 26.98 3.74 13.42
N PRO A 113 28.19 4.28 13.67
CA PRO A 113 28.81 4.14 14.99
C PRO A 113 28.07 4.96 16.07
N PRO A 114 27.87 4.43 17.31
CA PRO A 114 28.28 3.12 17.82
C PRO A 114 27.17 2.06 17.70
N LEU A 115 27.14 1.29 16.61
CA LEU A 115 26.29 0.10 16.47
C LEU A 115 26.95 -1.15 17.08
N PRO A 116 26.17 -2.22 17.33
CA PRO A 116 26.70 -3.51 17.77
C PRO A 116 27.70 -4.13 16.77
N SER A 117 28.36 -5.21 17.21
CA SER A 117 29.37 -5.91 16.41
C SER A 117 28.86 -6.31 15.02
N LEU A 118 29.76 -6.33 14.03
CA LEU A 118 29.46 -6.75 12.66
C LEU A 118 28.76 -8.11 12.61
N ALA A 119 29.14 -9.03 13.50
CA ALA A 119 28.52 -10.34 13.65
C ALA A 119 27.01 -10.25 13.97
N LEU A 120 26.62 -9.36 14.90
CA LEU A 120 25.20 -9.19 15.25
C LEU A 120 24.42 -8.53 14.10
N LEU A 121 25.02 -7.53 13.45
CA LEU A 121 24.43 -6.87 12.28
C LEU A 121 24.24 -7.85 11.12
N LEU A 122 25.21 -8.75 10.89
CA LEU A 122 25.12 -9.80 9.90
C LEU A 122 23.98 -10.77 10.20
N LEU A 123 23.89 -11.25 11.44
CA LEU A 123 22.81 -12.14 11.86
C LEU A 123 21.44 -11.46 11.74
N GLY A 124 21.32 -10.20 12.15
CA GLY A 124 20.10 -9.41 12.04
C GLY A 124 19.66 -9.18 10.59
N ALA A 125 20.59 -8.77 9.72
CA ALA A 125 20.33 -8.61 8.29
C ALA A 125 19.95 -9.94 7.63
N ALA A 126 20.65 -11.03 7.95
CA ALA A 126 20.36 -12.38 7.47
C ALA A 126 18.96 -12.86 7.87
N ALA A 127 18.57 -12.64 9.13
CA ALA A 127 17.25 -12.99 9.65
C ALA A 127 16.16 -12.17 8.96
N LEU A 128 16.36 -10.86 8.80
CA LEU A 128 15.41 -9.97 8.14
C LEU A 128 15.20 -10.35 6.66
N LEU A 129 16.28 -10.63 5.91
CA LEU A 129 16.13 -11.07 4.52
C LEU A 129 15.45 -12.44 4.42
N ALA A 130 15.78 -13.40 5.29
CA ALA A 130 15.10 -14.69 5.32
C ALA A 130 13.60 -14.52 5.61
N PHE A 131 13.26 -13.71 6.61
CA PHE A 131 11.87 -13.36 6.94
C PHE A 131 11.14 -12.73 5.75
N LEU A 132 11.76 -11.75 5.08
CA LEU A 132 11.21 -11.11 3.89
C LEU A 132 10.92 -12.12 2.75
N GLY A 133 11.81 -13.08 2.53
CA GLY A 133 11.57 -14.17 1.58
C GLY A 133 10.38 -15.04 1.95
N TRP A 134 10.23 -15.37 3.24
CA TRP A 134 9.06 -16.09 3.75
C TRP A 134 7.78 -15.28 3.67
N ALA A 135 7.82 -13.98 3.97
CA ALA A 135 6.67 -13.08 3.89
C ALA A 135 6.19 -12.87 2.44
N LEU A 136 7.08 -12.99 1.45
CA LEU A 136 6.68 -13.06 0.04
C LEU A 136 5.95 -14.36 -0.31
N ARG A 137 6.36 -15.48 0.28
CA ARG A 137 5.73 -16.79 0.06
C ARG A 137 4.38 -16.92 0.76
N GLU A 138 4.33 -16.54 2.02
CA GLU A 138 3.15 -16.64 2.87
C GLU A 138 2.82 -15.24 3.39
N TRP A 139 1.90 -14.57 2.71
CA TRP A 139 1.56 -13.17 2.94
C TRP A 139 1.08 -12.89 4.37
N GLN A 140 0.57 -13.90 5.07
CA GLN A 140 0.10 -13.79 6.44
C GLN A 140 1.23 -13.41 7.39
N LEU A 141 2.49 -13.72 7.06
CA LEU A 141 3.64 -13.33 7.86
C LEU A 141 3.84 -11.81 7.89
N TRP A 142 3.30 -11.06 6.93
CA TRP A 142 3.25 -9.59 7.04
C TRP A 142 2.43 -9.11 8.23
N LEU A 143 1.45 -9.90 8.69
CA LEU A 143 0.70 -9.59 9.91
C LEU A 143 1.62 -9.63 11.14
N LEU A 144 2.69 -10.43 11.13
CA LEU A 144 3.68 -10.41 12.21
C LEU A 144 4.49 -9.11 12.23
N VAL A 145 4.68 -8.43 11.10
CA VAL A 145 5.32 -7.10 11.09
C VAL A 145 4.40 -6.09 11.77
N SER A 146 3.09 -6.19 11.53
CA SER A 146 2.10 -5.26 12.09
C SER A 146 1.78 -5.53 13.56
N ILE A 147 1.61 -6.80 13.93
CA ILE A 147 1.12 -7.23 15.25
C ILE A 147 2.28 -7.68 16.14
N GLY A 148 3.42 -8.07 15.58
CA GLY A 148 4.59 -8.56 16.32
C GLY A 148 5.12 -7.57 17.36
N PRO A 149 5.37 -6.28 17.02
CA PRO A 149 5.79 -5.30 18.02
C PRO A 149 4.78 -5.14 19.16
N VAL A 150 3.49 -5.20 18.83
CA VAL A 150 2.40 -5.17 19.81
C VAL A 150 2.42 -6.39 20.72
N LEU A 151 2.62 -7.59 20.19
CA LEU A 151 2.71 -8.79 21.03
C LEU A 151 4.00 -8.82 21.84
N PHE A 152 5.10 -8.36 21.26
CA PHE A 152 6.43 -8.40 21.87
C PHE A 152 6.57 -7.40 23.00
N PHE A 153 6.39 -6.10 22.71
CA PHE A 153 6.53 -5.02 23.69
C PHE A 153 5.24 -4.76 24.47
N GLY A 154 4.11 -5.00 23.82
CA GLY A 154 2.81 -4.87 24.45
C GLY A 154 2.49 -6.10 25.29
N GLY A 155 2.35 -7.27 24.65
CA GLY A 155 1.91 -8.55 25.26
C GLY A 155 2.70 -9.08 26.46
N GLY A 156 3.77 -8.40 26.87
CA GLY A 156 4.75 -8.94 27.81
C GLY A 156 5.42 -10.20 27.27
N LEU A 157 5.36 -10.45 25.95
CA LEU A 157 6.01 -11.60 25.35
C LEU A 157 7.54 -11.43 25.45
N ASP A 158 8.05 -10.19 25.37
CA ASP A 158 9.42 -9.86 25.72
C ASP A 158 9.80 -10.34 27.14
N ARG A 159 8.94 -10.11 28.14
CA ARG A 159 9.15 -10.55 29.53
C ARG A 159 9.06 -12.07 29.67
N LYS A 160 8.09 -12.70 29.02
CA LYS A 160 7.94 -14.16 28.99
C LYS A 160 9.11 -14.85 28.29
N LEU A 161 9.66 -14.21 27.25
CA LEU A 161 10.82 -14.68 26.52
C LEU A 161 12.14 -14.12 27.10
N ALA A 162 12.10 -13.31 28.15
CA ALA A 162 13.30 -12.72 28.75
C ALA A 162 14.28 -13.78 29.26
N PRO A 163 13.85 -14.91 29.89
CA PRO A 163 14.76 -15.96 30.28
C PRO A 163 15.48 -16.57 29.08
N LEU A 164 14.74 -16.87 28.00
CA LEU A 164 15.31 -17.36 26.75
C LEU A 164 16.26 -16.33 26.13
N GLY A 165 15.89 -15.05 26.12
CA GLY A 165 16.70 -13.95 25.63
C GLY A 165 18.00 -13.78 26.44
N ALA A 166 17.94 -13.96 27.76
CA ALA A 166 19.11 -13.93 28.64
C ALA A 166 20.04 -15.11 28.33
N THR A 167 19.53 -16.34 28.22
CA THR A 167 20.32 -17.52 27.84
C THR A 167 20.96 -17.34 26.46
N LEU A 168 20.22 -16.84 25.47
CA LEU A 168 20.75 -16.56 24.14
C LEU A 168 21.81 -15.46 24.15
N ARG A 169 21.64 -14.43 24.99
CA ARG A 169 22.62 -13.37 25.18
C ARG A 169 23.90 -13.90 25.84
N GLU A 170 23.79 -14.71 26.88
CA GLU A 170 24.94 -15.36 27.53
C GLU A 170 25.69 -16.25 26.55
N LEU A 171 24.96 -17.06 25.78
CA LEU A 171 25.55 -17.90 24.73
C LEU A 171 26.25 -17.07 23.65
N TRP A 172 25.66 -15.93 23.25
CA TRP A 172 26.27 -15.00 22.30
C TRP A 172 27.55 -14.36 22.85
N LEU A 173 27.55 -13.96 24.12
CA LEU A 173 28.72 -13.35 24.76
C LEU A 173 29.85 -14.37 24.98
N GLY A 174 29.51 -15.62 25.32
CA GLY A 174 30.50 -16.69 25.52
C GLY A 174 31.04 -17.29 24.22
N GLN A 175 30.20 -17.43 23.18
CA GLN A 175 30.55 -18.14 21.94
C GLN A 175 29.97 -17.45 20.68
N PRO A 176 30.31 -16.17 20.40
CA PRO A 176 29.66 -15.37 19.35
C PRO A 176 29.79 -15.99 17.95
N LEU A 177 30.96 -16.56 17.63
CA LEU A 177 31.21 -17.16 16.31
C LEU A 177 30.41 -18.44 16.08
N LEU A 178 30.25 -19.28 17.12
CA LEU A 178 29.44 -20.50 17.02
C LEU A 178 27.96 -20.16 16.88
N VAL A 179 27.44 -19.23 17.69
CA VAL A 179 26.05 -18.77 17.57
C VAL A 179 25.79 -18.14 16.20
N LEU A 180 26.73 -17.31 15.70
CA LEU A 180 26.66 -16.76 14.36
C LEU A 180 26.62 -17.86 13.29
N ALA A 181 27.53 -18.83 13.35
CA ALA A 181 27.60 -19.92 12.38
C ALA A 181 26.32 -20.77 12.36
N PHE A 182 25.84 -21.21 13.53
CA PHE A 182 24.59 -21.97 13.63
C PHE A 182 23.37 -21.14 13.22
N GLY A 183 23.32 -19.87 13.60
CA GLY A 183 22.25 -18.96 13.20
C GLY A 183 22.19 -18.77 11.68
N LEU A 184 23.34 -18.53 11.04
CA LEU A 184 23.42 -18.41 9.58
C LEU A 184 23.11 -19.73 8.86
N LEU A 185 23.54 -20.88 9.39
CA LEU A 185 23.18 -22.18 8.83
C LEU A 185 21.67 -22.46 8.94
N ALA A 186 21.05 -22.16 10.07
CA ALA A 186 19.61 -22.32 10.28
C ALA A 186 18.80 -21.40 9.36
N LEU A 187 19.19 -20.13 9.26
CA LEU A 187 18.55 -19.17 8.37
C LEU A 187 18.77 -19.53 6.89
N GLY A 188 19.97 -19.94 6.49
CA GLY A 188 20.26 -20.42 5.15
C GLY A 188 19.42 -21.65 4.81
N TRP A 189 19.34 -22.62 5.71
CA TRP A 189 18.45 -23.77 5.58
C TRP A 189 16.98 -23.33 5.41
N SER A 190 16.51 -22.34 6.18
CA SER A 190 15.16 -21.79 6.02
C SER A 190 14.93 -21.17 4.63
N VAL A 191 15.94 -20.52 4.04
CA VAL A 191 15.88 -19.97 2.68
C VAL A 191 15.76 -21.10 1.65
N THR A 192 16.43 -22.25 1.85
CA THR A 192 16.27 -23.40 0.95
C THR A 192 14.83 -23.93 0.94
N ARG A 193 14.14 -23.83 2.08
CA ARG A 193 12.74 -24.27 2.24
C ARG A 193 11.73 -23.36 1.56
N LEU A 194 12.13 -22.18 1.08
CA LEU A 194 11.28 -21.31 0.26
C LEU A 194 10.92 -21.94 -1.08
N PHE A 195 11.70 -22.90 -1.56
CA PHE A 195 11.49 -23.58 -2.83
C PHE A 195 10.91 -24.98 -2.62
N GLY A 196 9.82 -25.29 -3.34
CA GLY A 196 9.22 -26.62 -3.35
C GLY A 196 9.77 -27.52 -4.46
N ASN A 197 9.61 -28.83 -4.28
CA ASN A 197 10.09 -29.88 -5.20
C ASN A 197 9.08 -30.29 -6.28
N GLY A 198 7.88 -29.69 -6.29
CA GLY A 198 6.81 -30.02 -7.25
C GLY A 198 5.76 -31.01 -6.74
N ASP A 199 5.76 -31.30 -5.44
CA ASP A 199 4.71 -32.03 -4.75
C ASP A 199 3.37 -31.26 -4.68
N ALA A 200 2.36 -31.87 -4.06
CA ALA A 200 1.04 -31.26 -3.90
C ALA A 200 1.10 -29.96 -3.10
N ALA A 201 1.85 -29.94 -1.99
CA ALA A 201 2.00 -28.74 -1.16
C ALA A 201 2.64 -27.58 -1.94
N HIS A 202 3.67 -27.85 -2.75
CA HIS A 202 4.28 -26.86 -3.62
C HIS A 202 3.30 -26.31 -4.64
N ARG A 203 2.48 -27.17 -5.27
CA ARG A 203 1.44 -26.72 -6.22
C ARG A 203 0.44 -25.77 -5.57
N ASP A 204 -0.02 -26.09 -4.37
CA ASP A 204 -0.99 -25.26 -3.64
C ASP A 204 -0.40 -23.92 -3.24
N THR A 205 0.82 -23.90 -2.69
CA THR A 205 1.54 -22.67 -2.37
C THR A 205 1.80 -21.83 -3.62
N TYR A 206 2.27 -22.45 -4.71
CA TYR A 206 2.52 -21.76 -5.96
C TYR A 206 1.24 -21.13 -6.52
N ALA A 207 0.12 -21.86 -6.49
CA ALA A 207 -1.17 -21.35 -6.93
C ALA A 207 -1.67 -20.16 -6.08
N ARG A 208 -1.45 -20.18 -4.75
CA ARG A 208 -1.74 -19.03 -3.87
C ARG A 208 -0.90 -17.81 -4.25
N PHE A 209 0.42 -18.01 -4.35
CA PHE A 209 1.36 -16.95 -4.72
C PHE A 209 1.03 -16.36 -6.10
N ASP A 210 0.72 -17.20 -7.07
CA ASP A 210 0.39 -16.76 -8.43
C ASP A 210 -0.93 -15.98 -8.50
N ARG A 211 -1.96 -16.38 -7.73
CA ARG A 211 -3.20 -15.59 -7.60
C ARG A 211 -2.93 -14.20 -7.03
N MET A 212 -2.14 -14.10 -5.97
CA MET A 212 -1.77 -12.81 -5.37
C MET A 212 -0.94 -11.94 -6.32
N ARG A 213 -0.04 -12.56 -7.09
CA ARG A 213 0.74 -11.86 -8.12
C ARG A 213 -0.16 -11.29 -9.20
N ARG A 214 -1.05 -12.09 -9.79
CA ARG A 214 -2.02 -11.63 -10.79
C ARG A 214 -2.89 -10.51 -10.24
N ALA A 215 -3.31 -10.62 -8.99
CA ALA A 215 -4.03 -9.57 -8.29
C ALA A 215 -3.22 -8.25 -8.18
N ALA A 216 -1.94 -8.33 -7.83
CA ALA A 216 -1.06 -7.16 -7.79
C ALA A 216 -0.84 -6.56 -9.20
N GLU A 217 -0.64 -7.39 -10.23
CA GLU A 217 -0.51 -6.96 -11.63
C GLU A 217 -1.78 -6.30 -12.15
N ASP A 218 -2.94 -6.89 -11.84
CA ASP A 218 -4.24 -6.31 -12.13
C ASP A 218 -4.37 -4.95 -11.45
N SER A 219 -4.04 -4.84 -10.16
CA SER A 219 -4.04 -3.56 -9.42
C SER A 219 -3.14 -2.50 -10.07
N MET A 220 -1.93 -2.88 -10.53
CA MET A 220 -1.03 -1.97 -11.25
C MET A 220 -1.57 -1.51 -12.60
N ARG A 221 -2.33 -2.38 -13.29
CA ARG A 221 -3.10 -2.06 -14.50
C ARG A 221 -4.42 -1.35 -14.19
N GLY A 222 -4.66 -1.05 -12.93
CA GLY A 222 -5.89 -0.48 -12.43
C GLY A 222 -7.11 -1.42 -12.48
N LYS A 223 -6.93 -2.69 -12.83
CA LYS A 223 -7.97 -3.69 -12.63
C LYS A 223 -8.10 -3.98 -11.15
N TYR A 224 -9.31 -4.27 -10.73
CA TYR A 224 -9.56 -4.63 -9.35
C TYR A 224 -9.28 -6.11 -9.12
N ALA A 225 -8.44 -6.43 -8.15
CA ALA A 225 -8.25 -7.78 -7.67
C ALA A 225 -9.31 -8.14 -6.62
N GLY A 226 -10.14 -9.15 -6.93
CA GLY A 226 -11.10 -9.76 -6.01
C GLY A 226 -10.54 -10.03 -4.61
N ALA A 227 -11.38 -9.93 -3.57
CA ALA A 227 -11.03 -10.41 -2.23
C ALA A 227 -10.69 -11.93 -2.24
N THR A 228 -11.25 -12.66 -3.21
CA THR A 228 -10.93 -14.06 -3.55
C THR A 228 -9.45 -14.31 -3.84
N ALA A 229 -8.69 -13.28 -4.27
CA ALA A 229 -7.24 -13.40 -4.48
C ALA A 229 -6.48 -13.74 -3.19
N PHE A 230 -7.04 -13.37 -2.03
CA PHE A 230 -6.47 -13.66 -0.71
C PHE A 230 -6.97 -15.00 -0.13
N GLY A 231 -7.64 -15.83 -0.94
CA GLY A 231 -8.21 -17.12 -0.54
C GLY A 231 -9.39 -16.98 0.41
N ARG A 232 -9.63 -18.02 1.21
CA ARG A 232 -10.83 -18.13 2.09
C ARG A 232 -10.97 -16.97 3.08
N VAL A 233 -9.87 -16.48 3.64
CA VAL A 233 -9.90 -15.36 4.58
C VAL A 233 -10.37 -14.09 3.88
N GLY A 234 -9.86 -13.82 2.68
CA GLY A 234 -10.32 -12.69 1.87
C GLY A 234 -11.78 -12.81 1.46
N GLU A 235 -12.23 -14.00 1.06
CA GLU A 235 -13.64 -14.27 0.76
C GLU A 235 -14.54 -14.00 1.97
N TRP A 236 -14.15 -14.51 3.13
CA TRP A 236 -14.91 -14.32 4.37
C TRP A 236 -14.97 -12.84 4.77
N LEU A 237 -13.85 -12.11 4.71
CA LEU A 237 -13.80 -10.67 4.96
C LEU A 237 -14.57 -9.86 3.91
N GLY A 238 -14.62 -10.31 2.66
CA GLY A 238 -15.32 -9.64 1.56
C GLY A 238 -16.82 -9.88 1.54
N ARG A 239 -17.30 -11.01 2.06
CA ARG A 239 -18.70 -11.42 2.00
C ARG A 239 -19.68 -10.39 2.61
N PRO A 240 -19.42 -9.77 3.78
CA PRO A 240 -20.31 -8.72 4.31
C PRO A 240 -20.49 -7.54 3.35
N PHE A 241 -19.42 -7.15 2.66
CA PHE A 241 -19.44 -6.07 1.68
C PHE A 241 -20.29 -6.46 0.46
N GLU A 242 -20.07 -7.66 -0.06
CA GLU A 242 -20.83 -8.19 -1.19
C GLU A 242 -22.32 -8.31 -0.86
N LEU A 243 -22.67 -8.79 0.33
CA LEU A 243 -24.06 -8.88 0.78
C LEU A 243 -24.73 -7.51 0.89
N ALA A 244 -24.06 -6.55 1.53
CA ALA A 244 -24.58 -5.19 1.68
C ALA A 244 -24.80 -4.51 0.32
N VAL A 245 -23.82 -4.64 -0.58
CA VAL A 245 -23.88 -4.05 -1.93
C VAL A 245 -24.90 -4.76 -2.80
N SER A 246 -24.99 -6.09 -2.73
CA SER A 246 -26.01 -6.86 -3.46
C SER A 246 -27.42 -6.53 -2.97
N GLY A 247 -27.58 -6.27 -1.66
CA GLY A 247 -28.84 -5.77 -1.09
C GLY A 247 -29.21 -4.40 -1.65
N TRP A 248 -28.25 -3.46 -1.68
CA TRP A 248 -28.45 -2.14 -2.26
C TRP A 248 -28.75 -2.19 -3.76
N GLN A 249 -28.04 -3.02 -4.53
CA GLN A 249 -28.27 -3.21 -5.97
C GLN A 249 -29.67 -3.76 -6.24
N ARG A 250 -30.09 -4.80 -5.50
CA ARG A 250 -31.46 -5.33 -5.57
C ARG A 250 -32.49 -4.25 -5.27
N HIS A 251 -32.28 -3.45 -4.22
CA HIS A 251 -33.17 -2.34 -3.90
C HIS A 251 -33.25 -1.29 -5.03
N ALA A 252 -32.11 -0.93 -5.62
CA ALA A 252 -32.05 0.05 -6.71
C ALA A 252 -32.75 -0.43 -7.99
N VAL A 253 -32.71 -1.74 -8.27
CA VAL A 253 -33.39 -2.36 -9.41
C VAL A 253 -34.88 -2.56 -9.14
N MET A 254 -35.28 -3.03 -7.95
CA MET A 254 -36.69 -3.26 -7.60
C MET A 254 -37.50 -1.96 -7.50
N ARG A 255 -36.88 -0.84 -7.14
CA ARG A 255 -37.52 0.49 -7.09
C ARG A 255 -37.21 1.33 -8.35
N ALA A 256 -37.16 0.67 -9.50
CA ALA A 256 -36.96 1.34 -10.77
C ALA A 256 -38.20 2.16 -11.15
N GLU A 257 -38.01 3.46 -11.36
CA GLU A 257 -39.02 4.40 -11.82
C GLU A 257 -38.49 5.12 -13.07
N PRO A 258 -39.37 5.66 -13.94
CA PRO A 258 -38.98 6.44 -15.12
C PRO A 258 -38.55 7.87 -14.76
N THR A 259 -37.81 8.04 -13.66
CA THR A 259 -37.32 9.34 -13.19
C THR A 259 -35.80 9.42 -13.36
N LEU A 260 -35.28 10.63 -13.62
CA LEU A 260 -33.84 10.88 -13.74
C LEU A 260 -33.06 10.36 -12.53
N LYS A 261 -33.60 10.57 -11.32
CA LYS A 261 -32.99 10.11 -10.07
C LYS A 261 -32.87 8.59 -10.02
N SER A 262 -33.91 7.87 -10.46
CA SER A 262 -33.91 6.41 -10.49
C SER A 262 -32.96 5.85 -11.56
N VAL A 263 -32.93 6.46 -12.76
CA VAL A 263 -31.97 6.11 -13.82
C VAL A 263 -30.53 6.30 -13.36
N MET A 264 -30.21 7.47 -12.76
CA MET A 264 -28.86 7.75 -12.27
C MET A 264 -28.45 6.82 -11.11
N ARG A 265 -29.39 6.42 -10.25
CA ARG A 265 -29.14 5.44 -9.18
C ARG A 265 -28.77 4.06 -9.72
N ARG A 266 -29.36 3.65 -10.85
CA ARG A 266 -28.96 2.41 -11.54
C ARG A 266 -27.64 2.59 -12.29
N ALA A 267 -27.41 3.74 -12.90
CA ALA A 267 -26.14 4.07 -13.56
C ALA A 267 -24.95 4.04 -12.57
N GLU A 268 -25.19 4.39 -11.31
CA GLU A 268 -24.20 4.32 -10.23
C GLU A 268 -23.58 2.91 -10.07
N ILE A 269 -24.34 1.84 -10.33
CA ILE A 269 -23.87 0.45 -10.31
C ILE A 269 -22.67 0.26 -11.25
N VAL A 270 -22.77 0.81 -12.47
CA VAL A 270 -21.76 0.67 -13.53
C VAL A 270 -20.67 1.73 -13.41
N LEU A 271 -21.03 2.94 -12.99
CA LEU A 271 -20.11 4.09 -12.97
C LEU A 271 -19.14 4.05 -11.79
N HIS A 272 -19.56 3.57 -10.63
CA HIS A 272 -18.74 3.64 -9.42
C HIS A 272 -18.28 2.28 -8.93
N GLY A 273 -19.03 1.19 -9.17
CA GLY A 273 -18.62 -0.15 -8.76
C GLY A 273 -18.19 -0.21 -7.29
N ARG A 274 -16.90 -0.50 -7.02
CA ARG A 274 -16.34 -0.51 -5.66
C ARG A 274 -16.04 0.88 -5.07
N GLN A 275 -16.14 1.94 -5.85
CA GLN A 275 -16.09 3.35 -5.40
C GLN A 275 -17.45 3.84 -4.89
N HIS A 276 -18.45 2.97 -4.83
CA HIS A 276 -19.72 3.29 -4.20
C HIS A 276 -19.51 3.64 -2.72
N TRP A 277 -20.25 4.63 -2.21
CA TRP A 277 -20.11 5.13 -0.84
C TRP A 277 -20.28 4.01 0.20
N LEU A 278 -21.08 2.98 -0.10
CA LEU A 278 -21.28 1.85 0.79
C LEU A 278 -20.00 1.01 0.98
N TYR A 279 -19.25 0.77 -0.09
CA TYR A 279 -17.95 0.09 0.02
C TYR A 279 -16.96 0.93 0.80
N GLN A 280 -16.95 2.24 0.58
CA GLN A 280 -16.10 3.17 1.32
C GLN A 280 -16.48 3.17 2.80
N ALA A 281 -17.76 3.30 3.13
CA ALA A 281 -18.25 3.30 4.49
C ALA A 281 -17.91 2.00 5.22
N LEU A 282 -18.23 0.85 4.63
CA LEU A 282 -17.88 -0.45 5.20
C LEU A 282 -16.36 -0.64 5.32
N GLY A 283 -15.60 -0.15 4.35
CA GLY A 283 -14.14 -0.23 4.35
C GLY A 283 -13.52 0.61 5.45
N THR A 284 -13.99 1.86 5.62
CA THR A 284 -13.60 2.75 6.69
C THR A 284 -14.01 2.20 8.05
N LEU A 285 -15.23 1.67 8.20
CA LEU A 285 -15.68 1.03 9.44
C LEU A 285 -14.83 -0.19 9.80
N LEU A 286 -14.54 -1.06 8.83
CA LEU A 286 -13.67 -2.21 9.04
C LEU A 286 -12.26 -1.76 9.45
N ALA A 287 -11.70 -0.78 8.76
CA ALA A 287 -10.36 -0.27 9.06
C ALA A 287 -10.30 0.40 10.44
N LEU A 288 -11.30 1.21 10.80
CA LEU A 288 -11.44 1.80 12.13
C LEU A 288 -11.60 0.71 13.19
N GLY A 289 -12.40 -0.33 12.93
CA GLY A 289 -12.56 -1.47 13.82
C GLY A 289 -11.26 -2.25 14.03
N ILE A 290 -10.51 -2.51 12.95
CA ILE A 290 -9.19 -3.18 13.03
C ILE A 290 -8.20 -2.30 13.77
N ALA A 291 -8.15 -0.99 13.48
CA ALA A 291 -7.27 -0.06 14.17
C ALA A 291 -7.61 0.00 15.66
N ALA A 292 -8.87 0.26 16.00
CA ALA A 292 -9.35 0.29 17.38
C ALA A 292 -9.03 -1.01 18.11
N LEU A 293 -9.34 -2.18 17.53
CA LEU A 293 -9.01 -3.47 18.13
C LEU A 293 -7.51 -3.66 18.31
N SER A 294 -6.71 -3.36 17.29
CA SER A 294 -5.25 -3.52 17.33
C SER A 294 -4.61 -2.62 18.38
N PHE A 295 -5.06 -1.36 18.47
CA PHE A 295 -4.57 -0.40 19.44
C PHE A 295 -5.07 -0.71 20.85
N THR A 296 -6.35 -0.99 21.05
CA THR A 296 -6.88 -1.41 22.35
C THR A 296 -6.16 -2.65 22.86
N LEU A 297 -5.96 -3.66 22.02
CA LEU A 297 -5.21 -4.85 22.39
C LEU A 297 -3.74 -4.48 22.69
N ALA A 298 -3.11 -3.65 21.86
CA ALA A 298 -1.74 -3.22 22.10
C ALA A 298 -1.57 -2.50 23.43
N PHE A 299 -2.50 -1.64 23.78
CA PHE A 299 -2.43 -0.83 24.98
C PHE A 299 -2.80 -1.61 26.23
N ALA A 300 -3.85 -2.44 26.17
CA ALA A 300 -4.22 -3.33 27.26
C ALA A 300 -3.07 -4.28 27.62
N LEU A 301 -2.32 -4.70 26.61
CA LEU A 301 -1.17 -5.55 26.80
C LEU A 301 0.06 -4.77 27.32
N ALA A 302 0.42 -3.63 26.71
CA ALA A 302 1.67 -2.91 26.99
C ALA A 302 1.81 -2.34 28.41
N GLY A 303 0.71 -2.23 29.16
CA GLY A 303 0.70 -1.60 30.48
C GLY A 303 1.14 -0.12 30.45
N GLN A 304 1.25 0.47 29.26
CA GLN A 304 1.51 1.89 29.07
C GLN A 304 0.18 2.65 29.13
N GLY A 305 0.23 3.88 29.67
CA GLY A 305 -0.94 4.75 29.68
C GLY A 305 -1.46 4.97 28.26
N LEU A 306 -2.78 4.76 28.06
CA LEU A 306 -3.44 4.92 26.76
C LEU A 306 -3.08 6.26 26.10
N GLN A 307 -2.99 7.34 26.90
CA GLN A 307 -2.78 8.71 26.42
C GLN A 307 -1.42 8.93 25.73
N ASP A 308 -0.33 8.38 26.27
CA ASP A 308 1.03 8.59 25.75
C ASP A 308 1.23 7.93 24.38
N ASN A 309 0.49 6.87 24.11
CA ASN A 309 0.57 6.15 22.85
C ASN A 309 -0.34 6.76 21.78
N TRP A 310 -1.51 7.26 22.17
CA TRP A 310 -2.36 8.04 21.26
C TRP A 310 -1.63 9.28 20.76
N THR A 311 -0.97 10.05 21.63
CA THR A 311 -0.19 11.24 21.26
C THR A 311 0.97 10.90 20.31
N LYS A 312 1.81 9.91 20.65
CA LYS A 312 2.98 9.55 19.82
C LYS A 312 2.61 8.92 18.47
N GLY A 313 1.53 8.14 18.42
CA GLY A 313 1.09 7.43 17.22
C GLY A 313 0.08 8.20 16.35
N ALA A 314 -0.51 9.28 16.86
CA ALA A 314 -1.61 10.03 16.25
C ALA A 314 -1.36 10.42 14.79
N TYR A 315 -0.18 10.97 14.48
CA TYR A 315 0.12 11.42 13.12
C TYR A 315 0.18 10.25 12.13
N GLY A 316 0.77 9.12 12.50
CA GLY A 316 0.81 7.92 11.66
C GLY A 316 -0.60 7.35 11.41
N MET A 317 -1.42 7.31 12.47
CA MET A 317 -2.82 6.90 12.37
C MET A 317 -3.64 7.85 11.49
N ALA A 318 -3.45 9.16 11.64
CA ALA A 318 -4.13 10.17 10.86
C ALA A 318 -3.78 10.06 9.36
N ILE A 319 -2.49 9.84 9.03
CA ILE A 319 -2.06 9.58 7.65
C ILE A 319 -2.73 8.33 7.10
N GLY A 320 -2.80 7.25 7.89
CA GLY A 320 -3.48 6.00 7.52
C GLY A 320 -4.97 6.22 7.21
N LEU A 321 -5.69 6.87 8.13
CA LEU A 321 -7.11 7.19 7.98
C LEU A 321 -7.38 8.10 6.78
N ALA A 322 -6.57 9.14 6.61
CA ALA A 322 -6.71 10.06 5.50
C ALA A 322 -6.43 9.37 4.15
N SER A 323 -5.39 8.54 4.10
CA SER A 323 -5.08 7.73 2.91
C SER A 323 -6.24 6.81 2.54
N MET A 324 -6.86 6.15 3.52
CA MET A 324 -8.03 5.30 3.30
C MET A 324 -9.26 6.10 2.82
N GLY A 325 -9.48 7.31 3.36
CA GLY A 325 -10.57 8.19 2.96
C GLY A 325 -10.43 8.73 1.54
N PHE A 326 -9.21 9.09 1.11
CA PHE A 326 -8.99 9.67 -0.23
C PHE A 326 -8.74 8.64 -1.34
N ASN A 327 -8.24 7.45 -1.01
CA ASN A 327 -7.94 6.41 -2.00
C ASN A 327 -9.14 6.09 -2.94
N PRO A 328 -10.38 6.04 -2.46
CA PRO A 328 -11.54 5.88 -3.33
C PRO A 328 -11.66 6.94 -4.44
N SER A 329 -11.50 8.22 -4.08
CA SER A 329 -11.52 9.34 -5.03
C SER A 329 -10.39 9.23 -6.06
N PHE A 330 -9.22 8.72 -5.65
CA PHE A 330 -8.07 8.55 -6.54
C PHE A 330 -8.23 7.40 -7.52
N GLY A 331 -8.93 6.33 -7.12
CA GLY A 331 -9.22 5.17 -7.97
C GLY A 331 -10.37 5.37 -8.97
N LEU A 332 -11.16 6.44 -8.85
CA LEU A 332 -12.32 6.70 -9.70
C LEU A 332 -12.02 6.76 -11.20
N PRO A 333 -11.00 7.47 -11.71
CA PRO A 333 -10.76 7.56 -13.15
C PRO A 333 -10.49 6.19 -13.79
N ASN A 334 -9.80 5.35 -13.04
CA ASN A 334 -9.47 4.00 -13.44
C ASN A 334 -10.72 3.10 -13.54
N MET A 335 -11.63 3.20 -12.56
CA MET A 335 -12.93 2.50 -12.63
C MET A 335 -13.76 2.96 -13.83
N LEU A 336 -13.84 4.27 -14.07
CA LEU A 336 -14.56 4.82 -15.22
C LEU A 336 -13.95 4.36 -16.55
N TRP A 337 -12.63 4.26 -16.64
CA TRP A 337 -11.97 3.75 -17.85
C TRP A 337 -12.28 2.28 -18.12
N HIS A 338 -12.32 1.44 -17.07
CA HIS A 338 -12.62 0.01 -17.21
C HIS A 338 -14.08 -0.23 -17.57
N SER A 339 -15.03 0.54 -17.02
CA SER A 339 -16.45 0.41 -17.35
C SER A 339 -16.90 1.18 -18.61
N ARG A 340 -15.95 1.62 -19.46
CA ARG A 340 -16.27 2.49 -20.61
C ARG A 340 -17.16 1.82 -21.67
N ARG A 341 -17.09 0.50 -21.81
CA ARG A 341 -17.92 -0.24 -22.78
C ARG A 341 -19.37 -0.30 -22.29
N GLU A 342 -19.54 -0.59 -21.01
CA GLU A 342 -20.82 -0.59 -20.31
C GLU A 342 -21.42 0.82 -20.25
N GLN A 343 -20.58 1.85 -20.11
CA GLN A 343 -20.99 3.25 -20.21
C GLN A 343 -21.53 3.63 -21.59
N ALA A 344 -20.97 3.09 -22.66
CA ALA A 344 -21.49 3.32 -24.00
C ALA A 344 -22.91 2.73 -24.15
N LEU A 345 -23.13 1.54 -23.60
CA LEU A 345 -24.45 0.91 -23.57
C LEU A 345 -25.45 1.68 -22.70
N MET A 346 -25.02 2.19 -21.54
CA MET A 346 -25.88 3.00 -20.67
C MET A 346 -26.44 4.25 -21.34
N ARG A 347 -25.74 4.82 -22.32
CA ARG A 347 -26.22 5.99 -23.06
C ARG A 347 -27.43 5.68 -23.95
N LEU A 348 -27.68 4.41 -24.26
CA LEU A 348 -28.83 3.97 -25.02
C LEU A 348 -30.06 3.75 -24.13
N LEU A 349 -29.91 3.83 -22.79
CA LEU A 349 -31.02 3.61 -21.87
C LEU A 349 -32.03 4.76 -21.91
N PRO A 350 -33.34 4.46 -21.91
CA PRO A 350 -34.37 5.48 -21.85
C PRO A 350 -34.26 6.28 -20.54
N GLY A 351 -34.37 7.60 -20.64
CA GLY A 351 -34.28 8.52 -19.51
C GLY A 351 -32.85 8.85 -19.03
N MET A 352 -31.81 8.32 -19.68
CA MET A 352 -30.43 8.73 -19.40
C MET A 352 -30.22 10.18 -19.87
N PRO A 353 -29.73 11.09 -19.00
CA PRO A 353 -29.49 12.47 -19.42
C PRO A 353 -28.39 12.51 -20.49
N GLN A 354 -28.40 13.55 -21.31
CA GLN A 354 -27.42 13.74 -22.39
C GLN A 354 -26.66 15.07 -22.23
N GLY A 355 -25.56 15.20 -22.96
CA GLY A 355 -24.77 16.44 -23.01
C GLY A 355 -24.35 16.96 -21.63
N ALA A 356 -24.56 18.25 -21.41
CA ALA A 356 -24.22 18.95 -20.17
C ALA A 356 -25.01 18.46 -18.94
N ALA A 357 -26.24 17.98 -19.13
CA ALA A 357 -27.04 17.43 -18.03
C ALA A 357 -26.43 16.13 -17.49
N LEU A 358 -25.90 15.28 -18.38
CA LEU A 358 -25.15 14.08 -17.97
C LEU A 358 -23.87 14.44 -17.23
N ASN A 359 -23.11 15.42 -17.72
CA ASN A 359 -21.89 15.88 -17.07
C ASN A 359 -22.17 16.33 -15.64
N ARG A 360 -23.23 17.13 -15.45
CA ARG A 360 -23.67 17.60 -14.14
C ARG A 360 -24.07 16.44 -13.22
N ALA A 361 -24.85 15.49 -13.72
CA ALA A 361 -25.32 14.35 -12.93
C ALA A 361 -24.17 13.44 -12.50
N VAL A 362 -23.21 13.16 -13.39
CA VAL A 362 -22.02 12.38 -13.08
C VAL A 362 -21.13 13.12 -12.07
N ALA A 363 -20.87 14.42 -12.29
CA ALA A 363 -20.05 15.22 -11.39
C ALA A 363 -20.66 15.31 -9.97
N TRP A 364 -21.98 15.49 -9.87
CA TRP A 364 -22.67 15.52 -8.59
C TRP A 364 -22.61 14.18 -7.84
N MET A 365 -22.79 13.07 -8.57
CA MET A 365 -22.64 11.74 -8.00
C MET A 365 -21.22 11.53 -7.45
N GLN A 366 -20.19 11.86 -8.23
CA GLN A 366 -18.80 11.76 -7.81
C GLN A 366 -18.49 12.63 -6.59
N LEU A 367 -19.01 13.87 -6.56
CA LEU A 367 -18.87 14.77 -5.42
C LEU A 367 -19.57 14.22 -4.17
N ARG A 368 -20.76 13.65 -4.30
CA ARG A 368 -21.48 13.00 -3.19
C ARG A 368 -20.63 11.89 -2.56
N HIS A 369 -20.01 11.02 -3.37
CA HIS A 369 -19.13 9.98 -2.86
C HIS A 369 -17.90 10.55 -2.15
N ALA A 370 -17.26 11.54 -2.75
CA ALA A 370 -16.12 12.22 -2.16
C ALA A 370 -16.47 12.91 -0.83
N LEU A 371 -17.65 13.52 -0.74
CA LEU A 371 -18.17 14.13 0.49
C LEU A 371 -18.48 13.08 1.56
N CYS A 372 -19.09 11.94 1.20
CA CYS A 372 -19.28 10.84 2.16
C CYS A 372 -17.94 10.33 2.70
N ALA A 373 -16.95 10.12 1.83
CA ALA A 373 -15.62 9.70 2.24
C ALA A 373 -14.95 10.73 3.17
N LEU A 374 -15.06 12.01 2.81
CA LEU A 374 -14.56 13.13 3.61
C LEU A 374 -15.21 13.16 5.00
N VAL A 375 -16.54 13.06 5.09
CA VAL A 375 -17.26 13.07 6.37
C VAL A 375 -16.80 11.93 7.27
N LEU A 376 -16.73 10.70 6.73
CA LEU A 376 -16.29 9.54 7.50
C LEU A 376 -14.84 9.65 7.96
N MET A 377 -13.96 10.12 7.07
CA MET A 377 -12.56 10.35 7.37
C MET A 377 -12.38 11.45 8.42
N THR A 378 -13.06 12.59 8.27
CA THR A 378 -13.03 13.69 9.24
C THR A 378 -13.60 13.26 10.58
N ALA A 379 -14.64 12.43 10.62
CA ALA A 379 -15.16 11.86 11.87
C ALA A 379 -14.13 10.97 12.58
N GLY A 380 -13.45 10.09 11.83
CA GLY A 380 -12.34 9.27 12.36
C GLY A 380 -11.17 10.11 12.86
N LEU A 381 -10.81 11.16 12.13
CA LEU A 381 -9.76 12.10 12.53
C LEU A 381 -10.16 12.97 13.72
N ALA A 382 -11.43 13.35 13.85
CA ALA A 382 -11.94 14.09 14.99
C ALA A 382 -11.86 13.25 16.26
N TRP A 383 -12.28 11.99 16.18
CA TRP A 383 -12.14 11.04 17.28
C TRP A 383 -10.68 10.84 17.67
N LEU A 384 -9.79 10.66 16.69
CA LEU A 384 -8.35 10.53 16.93
C LEU A 384 -7.73 11.79 17.53
N ALA A 385 -8.09 12.97 17.02
CA ALA A 385 -7.65 14.26 17.53
C ALA A 385 -8.08 14.46 18.98
N TRP A 386 -9.32 14.10 19.31
CA TRP A 386 -9.82 14.13 20.68
C TRP A 386 -9.07 13.16 21.59
N ALA A 387 -8.89 11.90 21.15
CA ALA A 387 -8.18 10.88 21.93
C ALA A 387 -6.69 11.25 22.16
N ALA A 388 -6.04 11.85 21.17
CA ALA A 388 -4.65 12.28 21.25
C ALA A 388 -4.45 13.66 21.86
N GLY A 389 -5.49 14.48 22.05
CA GLY A 389 -5.36 15.88 22.44
C GLY A 389 -4.70 16.76 21.36
N GLU A 390 -4.75 16.34 20.09
CA GLU A 390 -4.03 16.95 18.96
C GLU A 390 -5.03 17.45 17.88
N PRO A 391 -5.63 18.65 18.03
CA PRO A 391 -6.59 19.19 17.07
C PRO A 391 -5.98 19.44 15.67
N ALA A 392 -4.66 19.52 15.59
CA ALA A 392 -3.89 19.64 14.34
C ALA A 392 -4.21 18.53 13.32
N LEU A 393 -4.59 17.33 13.77
CA LEU A 393 -4.89 16.20 12.88
C LEU A 393 -6.08 16.47 11.96
N LEU A 394 -7.05 17.29 12.40
CA LEU A 394 -8.20 17.70 11.59
C LEU A 394 -7.78 18.60 10.43
N CYS A 395 -6.75 19.43 10.61
CA CYS A 395 -6.27 20.34 9.57
C CYS A 395 -5.78 19.57 8.33
N PHE A 396 -5.28 18.34 8.52
CA PHE A 396 -4.82 17.46 7.46
C PHE A 396 -5.94 17.00 6.50
N ALA A 397 -7.16 16.81 7.01
CA ALA A 397 -8.32 16.44 6.21
C ALA A 397 -8.70 17.57 5.24
N PHE A 398 -8.79 18.78 5.77
CA PHE A 398 -9.28 19.95 5.06
C PHE A 398 -8.26 20.51 4.08
N SER A 399 -6.97 20.45 4.44
CA SER A 399 -5.90 20.87 3.55
C SER A 399 -5.82 20.00 2.29
N ALA A 400 -6.22 18.73 2.36
CA ALA A 400 -6.18 17.78 1.24
C ALA A 400 -7.36 17.90 0.26
N LEU A 401 -8.35 18.74 0.58
CA LEU A 401 -9.52 18.97 -0.26
C LEU A 401 -9.21 19.42 -1.70
N PRO A 402 -8.25 20.33 -1.98
CA PRO A 402 -7.94 20.72 -3.34
C PRO A 402 -7.51 19.53 -4.21
N LEU A 403 -6.76 18.58 -3.65
CA LEU A 403 -6.35 17.37 -4.35
C LEU A 403 -7.57 16.49 -4.67
N CYS A 404 -8.43 16.28 -3.68
CA CYS A 404 -9.66 15.49 -3.86
C CYS A 404 -10.58 16.13 -4.92
N THR A 405 -10.90 17.41 -4.78
CA THR A 405 -11.76 18.16 -5.71
C THR A 405 -11.18 18.20 -7.11
N GLY A 406 -9.87 18.44 -7.24
CA GLY A 406 -9.17 18.46 -8.52
C GLY A 406 -9.15 17.09 -9.23
N TRP A 407 -9.22 16.00 -8.47
CA TRP A 407 -9.23 14.63 -9.01
C TRP A 407 -10.64 14.16 -9.38
N VAL A 408 -11.61 14.40 -8.47
CA VAL A 408 -13.01 14.00 -8.60
C VAL A 408 -13.67 14.74 -9.76
N LEU A 409 -13.42 16.05 -9.91
CA LEU A 409 -14.02 16.88 -10.96
C LEU A 409 -13.21 16.89 -12.27
N ARG A 410 -12.46 15.81 -12.57
CA ARG A 410 -11.81 15.66 -13.89
C ARG A 410 -12.84 15.36 -14.96
N VAL A 411 -12.65 15.94 -16.15
CA VAL A 411 -13.52 15.71 -17.32
C VAL A 411 -13.45 14.23 -17.72
N PRO A 412 -14.51 13.42 -17.53
CA PRO A 412 -14.40 11.98 -17.73
C PRO A 412 -14.10 11.59 -19.18
N ALA A 413 -14.57 12.37 -20.15
CA ALA A 413 -14.31 12.16 -21.58
C ALA A 413 -12.82 12.21 -21.97
N ARG A 414 -11.96 12.86 -21.17
CA ARG A 414 -10.53 13.03 -21.42
C ARG A 414 -9.64 12.14 -20.53
N ILE A 415 -10.23 11.21 -19.78
CA ILE A 415 -9.47 10.26 -18.97
C ILE A 415 -8.63 9.39 -19.91
N LYS A 416 -7.33 9.28 -19.63
CA LYS A 416 -6.43 8.37 -20.36
C LYS A 416 -6.48 6.97 -19.75
N ALA A 417 -5.98 5.99 -20.51
CA ALA A 417 -5.77 4.66 -19.99
C ALA A 417 -4.98 4.70 -18.66
N PRO A 418 -5.45 3.98 -17.63
CA PRO A 418 -4.76 3.92 -16.35
C PRO A 418 -3.39 3.27 -16.56
N GLY A 419 -2.40 3.86 -15.92
CA GLY A 419 -1.06 3.28 -15.81
C GLY A 419 -0.54 3.46 -14.39
N ALA A 420 0.66 2.97 -14.10
CA ALA A 420 1.26 3.13 -12.78
C ALA A 420 1.23 4.60 -12.31
N GLY A 421 1.55 5.55 -13.22
CA GLY A 421 1.56 6.98 -12.91
C GLY A 421 0.20 7.52 -12.44
N THR A 422 -0.92 7.04 -12.98
CA THR A 422 -2.24 7.53 -12.56
C THR A 422 -2.59 7.14 -11.13
N THR A 423 -2.02 6.05 -10.63
CA THR A 423 -2.19 5.59 -9.24
C THR A 423 -1.20 6.28 -8.30
N PHE A 424 0.04 6.50 -8.73
CA PHE A 424 1.09 7.09 -7.89
C PHE A 424 0.99 8.61 -7.73
N VAL A 425 0.64 9.35 -8.79
CA VAL A 425 0.61 10.82 -8.75
C VAL A 425 -0.24 11.38 -7.61
N PRO A 426 -1.49 10.94 -7.35
CA PRO A 426 -2.28 11.50 -6.26
C PRO A 426 -1.70 11.16 -4.88
N VAL A 427 -1.08 10.00 -4.71
CA VAL A 427 -0.37 9.63 -3.47
C VAL A 427 0.83 10.54 -3.24
N VAL A 428 1.66 10.76 -4.28
CA VAL A 428 2.82 11.67 -4.20
C VAL A 428 2.37 13.10 -3.94
N ALA A 429 1.31 13.57 -4.61
CA ALA A 429 0.75 14.90 -4.38
C ALA A 429 0.24 15.05 -2.94
N PHE A 430 -0.43 14.03 -2.40
CA PHE A 430 -0.89 14.01 -1.02
C PHE A 430 0.27 14.06 0.00
N ILE A 431 1.30 13.23 -0.21
CA ILE A 431 2.52 13.26 0.62
C ILE A 431 3.21 14.61 0.54
N GLY A 432 3.40 15.13 -0.68
CA GLY A 432 4.04 16.44 -0.92
C GLY A 432 3.27 17.58 -0.29
N MET A 433 1.94 17.50 -0.27
CA MET A 433 1.10 18.49 0.41
C MET A 433 1.24 18.41 1.93
N GLY A 434 1.26 17.20 2.52
CA GLY A 434 1.53 17.02 3.95
C GLY A 434 2.89 17.56 4.36
N TRP A 435 3.92 17.28 3.55
CA TRP A 435 5.26 17.86 3.72
C TRP A 435 5.25 19.38 3.62
N GLY A 436 4.62 19.93 2.57
CA GLY A 436 4.51 21.38 2.39
C GLY A 436 3.83 22.06 3.58
N MET A 437 2.77 21.47 4.12
CA MET A 437 2.13 21.99 5.34
C MET A 437 3.07 21.95 6.54
N TYR A 438 3.77 20.84 6.76
CA TYR A 438 4.74 20.71 7.84
C TYR A 438 5.84 21.77 7.71
N THR A 439 6.40 21.95 6.52
CA THR A 439 7.43 22.95 6.25
C THR A 439 6.93 24.38 6.47
N LEU A 440 5.73 24.74 5.98
CA LEU A 440 5.15 26.06 6.20
C LEU A 440 4.88 26.33 7.69
N HIS A 441 4.42 25.30 8.41
CA HIS A 441 4.20 25.41 9.84
C HIS A 441 5.51 25.58 10.63
N GLN A 442 6.53 24.79 10.31
CA GLN A 442 7.80 24.80 11.04
C GLN A 442 8.69 26.01 10.69
N LEU A 443 8.80 26.37 9.41
CA LEU A 443 9.72 27.43 8.95
C LEU A 443 9.09 28.81 8.96
N LEU A 444 7.80 28.92 8.65
CA LEU A 444 7.10 30.21 8.55
C LEU A 444 6.13 30.43 9.71
N HIS A 445 6.12 29.54 10.70
CA HIS A 445 5.21 29.58 11.86
C HIS A 445 3.73 29.78 11.47
N THR A 446 3.34 29.32 10.29
CA THR A 446 1.97 29.49 9.80
C THR A 446 1.05 28.58 10.62
N PRO A 447 -0.02 29.10 11.27
CA PRO A 447 -0.88 28.25 12.07
C PRO A 447 -1.68 27.28 11.17
N LEU A 448 -1.75 26.00 11.57
CA LEU A 448 -2.33 24.93 10.75
C LEU A 448 -3.79 25.19 10.34
N VAL A 449 -4.54 25.91 11.17
CA VAL A 449 -5.93 26.32 10.88
C VAL A 449 -6.01 27.21 9.64
N TRP A 450 -5.03 28.12 9.44
CA TRP A 450 -4.96 28.93 8.22
C TRP A 450 -4.66 28.09 6.99
N LEU A 451 -3.77 27.10 7.10
CA LEU A 451 -3.49 26.17 6.00
C LEU A 451 -4.72 25.32 5.64
N ALA A 452 -5.49 24.86 6.64
CA ALA A 452 -6.76 24.19 6.43
C ALA A 452 -7.79 25.10 5.76
N GLY A 453 -7.91 26.35 6.22
CA GLY A 453 -8.78 27.37 5.62
C GLY A 453 -8.41 27.67 4.17
N LEU A 454 -7.11 27.81 3.86
CA LEU A 454 -6.60 27.93 2.50
C LEU A 454 -6.92 26.70 1.66
N GLY A 455 -6.81 25.49 2.21
CA GLY A 455 -7.22 24.26 1.53
C GLY A 455 -8.71 24.25 1.17
N ILE A 456 -9.59 24.68 2.08
CA ILE A 456 -11.03 24.80 1.81
C ILE A 456 -11.29 25.86 0.73
N ALA A 457 -10.70 27.04 0.85
CA ALA A 457 -10.86 28.13 -0.11
C ALA A 457 -10.36 27.75 -1.51
N ALA A 458 -9.16 27.14 -1.59
CA ALA A 458 -8.58 26.64 -2.83
C ALA A 458 -9.44 25.53 -3.44
N SER A 459 -9.99 24.63 -2.63
CA SER A 459 -10.92 23.59 -3.08
C SER A 459 -12.21 24.18 -3.65
N ALA A 460 -12.79 25.20 -3.00
CA ALA A 460 -13.99 25.88 -3.49
C ALA A 460 -13.75 26.60 -4.83
N ALA A 461 -12.64 27.35 -4.93
CA ALA A 461 -12.25 28.04 -6.16
C ALA A 461 -11.98 27.04 -7.31
N LEU A 462 -11.19 25.99 -7.03
CA LEU A 462 -10.91 24.90 -7.97
C LEU A 462 -12.19 24.18 -8.38
N GLY A 463 -13.09 23.92 -7.44
CA GLY A 463 -14.38 23.29 -7.65
C GLY A 463 -15.28 24.12 -8.57
N ALA A 464 -15.41 25.43 -8.32
CA ALA A 464 -16.18 26.34 -9.16
C ALA A 464 -15.62 26.42 -10.59
N TRP A 465 -14.30 26.55 -10.74
CA TRP A 465 -13.65 26.57 -12.05
C TRP A 465 -13.84 25.25 -12.81
N ARG A 466 -13.58 24.11 -12.15
CA ARG A 466 -13.74 22.77 -12.74
C ARG A 466 -15.18 22.46 -13.06
N TRP A 467 -16.13 22.88 -12.24
CA TRP A 467 -17.55 22.72 -12.50
C TRP A 467 -17.96 23.44 -13.79
N ARG A 468 -17.55 24.70 -13.96
CA ARG A 468 -17.78 25.44 -15.22
C ARG A 468 -17.15 24.73 -16.42
N ALA A 469 -15.91 24.29 -16.29
CA ALA A 469 -15.22 23.55 -17.35
C ALA A 469 -15.93 22.23 -17.71
N LEU A 470 -16.45 21.49 -16.72
CA LEU A 470 -17.23 20.27 -16.92
C LEU A 470 -18.55 20.51 -17.66
N MET A 471 -19.21 21.65 -17.41
CA MET A 471 -20.46 22.00 -18.07
C MET A 471 -20.29 22.27 -19.56
N ILE A 472 -19.14 22.80 -19.97
CA ILE A 472 -18.80 23.11 -21.38
C ILE A 472 -18.11 21.91 -22.06
N ALA A 473 -17.59 20.97 -21.28
CA ALA A 473 -16.89 19.80 -21.80
C ALA A 473 -17.82 18.89 -22.63
N PRO A 474 -17.28 18.15 -23.61
CA PRO A 474 -18.01 17.10 -24.29
C PRO A 474 -18.63 16.11 -23.29
N THR A 475 -19.79 15.54 -23.63
CA THR A 475 -20.49 14.47 -22.88
C THR A 475 -19.53 13.50 -22.16
N ALA A 476 -19.72 13.33 -20.85
CA ALA A 476 -18.81 12.64 -19.96
C ALA A 476 -18.60 11.15 -20.30
N LEU A 477 -19.61 10.50 -20.87
CA LEU A 477 -19.61 9.07 -21.16
C LEU A 477 -19.53 8.78 -22.67
N PRO A 478 -18.89 7.68 -23.10
CA PRO A 478 -18.01 6.84 -22.29
C PRO A 478 -16.73 7.60 -21.91
N ALA A 479 -16.17 7.26 -20.74
CA ALA A 479 -14.95 7.86 -20.25
C ALA A 479 -13.78 7.59 -21.21
N GLY A 480 -12.95 8.61 -21.40
CA GLY A 480 -11.75 8.52 -22.22
C GLY A 480 -11.95 8.46 -23.73
N ARG A 481 -13.15 8.78 -24.24
CA ARG A 481 -13.43 8.81 -25.69
C ARG A 481 -12.60 9.82 -26.49
N LEU A 482 -11.93 10.77 -25.83
CA LEU A 482 -11.06 11.79 -26.44
C LEU A 482 -9.59 11.67 -26.02
N GLY A 483 -9.23 10.64 -25.24
CA GLY A 483 -7.99 10.55 -24.47
C GLY A 483 -6.94 9.60 -25.03
#